data_AF-A0A7C9VR11-F1
#
_entry.id   AF-A0A7C9VR11-F1
#
_cell.length_a   1.000
_cell.length_b   1.000
_cell.length_c   1.000
_cell.angle_alpha   90.00
_cell.angle_beta   90.00
_cell.angle_gamma   90.00
#
_symmetry.space_group_name_H-M   'P 1'
#
loop_
_entity.id
_entity.type
_entity.pdbx_description
1 polymer ?
#
loop_
_entity_poly.entity_id
_entity_poly.type
_entity_poly.pdbx_seq_one_letter_code
_entity_poly.pdbx_strand_id
1 'polypeptide(L)'
;MAMTASSRSASAAGAQDGERSPFARLTELLSPYTPGKPLINMSIGEPQHPVPGFVGPVLASHINDFGRYPIAKGIEPFRQAAAAWV
;
A
#
# COMPACT_ATOMS: atom_id res chain seq x y z
N MET A 1 -2.57 33.02 -31.00
CA MET A 1 -3.74 32.35 -30.41
C MET A 1 -3.24 31.60 -29.18
N ALA A 2 -3.24 32.26 -28.01
CA ALA A 2 -2.67 31.73 -26.78
C ALA A 2 -3.80 31.24 -25.86
N MET A 3 -3.84 29.93 -25.60
CA MET A 3 -4.80 29.32 -24.67
C MET A 3 -4.29 29.53 -23.25
N THR A 4 -4.85 30.50 -22.53
CA THR A 4 -4.57 30.74 -21.12
C THR A 4 -5.17 29.62 -20.27
N ALA A 5 -4.34 28.76 -19.70
CA ALA A 5 -4.76 27.84 -18.65
C ALA A 5 -4.99 28.65 -17.37
N SER A 6 -6.26 28.82 -16.99
CA SER A 6 -6.65 29.47 -15.74
C SER A 6 -6.28 28.54 -14.57
N SER A 7 -5.24 28.90 -13.82
CA SER A 7 -4.90 28.23 -12.56
C SER A 7 -5.96 28.59 -11.51
N ARG A 8 -6.77 27.62 -11.08
CA ARG A 8 -7.62 27.80 -9.91
C ARG A 8 -6.73 28.00 -8.67
N SER A 9 -6.97 29.05 -7.90
CA SER A 9 -6.40 29.16 -6.56
C SER A 9 -7.05 28.10 -5.68
N ALA A 10 -6.22 27.34 -4.98
CA ALA A 10 -6.71 26.43 -3.95
C ALA A 10 -7.12 27.29 -2.74
N SER A 11 -8.42 27.43 -2.49
CA SER A 11 -8.88 27.91 -1.18
C SER A 11 -10.07 27.09 -0.67
N ALA A 12 -9.98 26.81 0.64
CA ALA A 12 -10.98 26.21 1.52
C ALA A 12 -11.26 24.68 1.42
N ALA A 13 -10.24 23.82 1.53
CA ALA A 13 -10.42 22.39 1.86
C ALA A 13 -9.52 21.91 3.03
N GLY A 14 -9.19 22.79 3.96
CA GLY A 14 -8.22 22.50 5.04
C GLY A 14 -8.73 21.67 6.22
N ALA A 15 -10.00 21.23 6.25
CA ALA A 15 -10.59 20.61 7.44
C ALA A 15 -10.81 19.09 7.37
N GLN A 16 -10.61 18.43 6.22
CA GLN A 16 -10.81 16.97 6.04
C GLN A 16 -9.63 16.23 5.39
N ASP A 17 -8.54 16.93 5.08
CA ASP A 17 -7.40 16.38 4.35
C ASP A 17 -6.54 15.38 5.16
N GLY A 18 -6.67 15.38 6.49
CA GLY A 18 -5.95 14.46 7.38
C GLY A 18 -6.54 13.05 7.45
N GLU A 19 -7.80 12.86 7.04
CA GLU A 19 -8.49 11.57 7.14
C GLU A 19 -8.39 10.73 5.86
N ARG A 20 -8.11 11.36 4.70
CA ARG A 20 -8.08 10.66 3.40
C ARG A 20 -6.66 10.32 2.94
N SER A 21 -6.50 9.08 2.49
CA SER A 21 -5.24 8.56 1.94
C SER A 21 -4.72 9.45 0.79
N PRO A 22 -3.42 9.82 0.78
CA PRO A 22 -2.78 10.51 -0.33
C PRO A 22 -3.02 9.84 -1.69
N PHE A 23 -3.10 8.51 -1.73
CA PHE A 23 -3.36 7.76 -2.96
C PHE A 23 -4.77 8.02 -3.51
N ALA A 24 -5.78 8.07 -2.63
CA ALA A 24 -7.15 8.37 -3.02
C ALA A 24 -7.28 9.80 -3.55
N ARG A 25 -6.64 10.76 -2.87
CA ARG A 25 -6.61 12.18 -3.29
C ARG A 25 -5.98 12.35 -4.67
N LEU A 26 -4.88 11.64 -4.95
CA LEU A 26 -4.23 11.67 -6.27
C LEU A 26 -5.09 11.02 -7.35
N THR A 27 -5.75 9.90 -7.06
CA THR A 27 -6.71 9.27 -7.98
C THR A 27 -7.86 10.22 -8.33
N GLU A 28 -8.45 10.90 -7.34
CA GLU A 28 -9.50 11.90 -7.55
C GLU A 28 -9.00 13.06 -8.44
N LEU A 29 -7.80 13.58 -8.15
CA LEU A 29 -7.19 14.67 -8.91
C LEU A 29 -6.98 14.31 -10.39
N LEU A 30 -6.62 13.06 -10.68
CA LEU A 30 -6.34 12.59 -12.03
C LEU A 30 -7.58 12.07 -12.77
N SER A 31 -8.70 11.83 -12.07
CA SER A 31 -9.92 11.25 -12.64
C SER A 31 -10.49 11.92 -13.91
N PRO A 32 -10.36 13.25 -14.12
CA PRO A 32 -10.87 13.88 -15.34
C PRO A 32 -9.99 13.68 -16.58
N TYR A 33 -8.76 13.15 -16.42
CA TYR A 33 -7.78 13.07 -17.50
C TYR A 33 -7.67 11.63 -18.04
N THR A 34 -7.66 11.50 -19.37
CA THR A 34 -7.40 10.22 -20.04
C THR A 34 -5.95 10.18 -20.56
N PRO A 35 -5.15 9.17 -20.19
CA PRO A 35 -3.79 9.03 -20.71
C PRO A 35 -3.77 8.81 -22.23
N GLY A 36 -2.85 9.46 -22.94
CA GLY A 36 -2.63 9.23 -24.38
C GLY A 36 -1.83 7.96 -24.72
N LYS A 37 -1.42 7.19 -23.71
CA LYS A 37 -0.64 5.94 -23.80
C LYS A 37 -1.05 5.00 -22.65
N PRO A 38 -0.69 3.70 -22.70
CA PRO A 38 -0.88 2.80 -21.56
C PRO A 38 -0.28 3.40 -20.28
N LEU A 39 -1.08 3.38 -19.21
CA LEU A 39 -0.70 3.96 -17.92
C LEU A 39 0.40 3.13 -17.25
N ILE A 40 1.47 3.79 -16.83
CA ILE A 40 2.44 3.22 -15.89
C ILE A 40 2.08 3.77 -14.51
N ASN A 41 1.53 2.93 -13.65
CA ASN A 41 1.10 3.35 -12.33
C ASN A 41 2.30 3.37 -11.36
N MET A 42 2.74 4.57 -10.98
CA MET A 42 3.77 4.80 -9.95
C MET A 42 3.21 5.55 -8.74
N SER A 43 1.88 5.69 -8.63
CA SER A 43 1.25 6.47 -7.56
C SER A 43 1.17 5.71 -6.23
N ILE A 44 1.25 4.38 -6.28
CA ILE A 44 1.12 3.50 -5.12
C ILE A 44 2.33 2.55 -5.04
N GLY A 45 2.86 2.40 -3.84
CA GLY A 45 3.99 1.52 -3.54
C GLY A 45 3.57 0.09 -3.17
N GLU A 46 2.55 -0.47 -3.82
CA GLU A 46 2.15 -1.86 -3.54
C GLU A 46 3.11 -2.85 -4.24
N PRO A 47 3.58 -3.90 -3.54
CA PRO A 47 4.45 -4.91 -4.15
C PRO A 47 3.74 -5.66 -5.28
N GLN A 48 4.36 -5.70 -6.47
CA GLN A 48 3.86 -6.44 -7.64
C GLN A 48 4.57 -7.79 -7.84
N HIS A 49 5.64 -8.05 -7.08
CA HIS A 49 6.39 -9.30 -7.20
C HIS A 49 5.62 -10.48 -6.60
N PRO A 50 5.77 -11.69 -7.17
CA PRO A 50 5.17 -12.88 -6.60
C PRO A 50 5.72 -13.14 -5.19
N VAL A 51 4.87 -13.71 -4.34
CA VAL A 51 5.30 -14.22 -3.03
C VAL A 51 6.37 -15.29 -3.23
N PRO A 52 7.47 -15.30 -2.43
CA PRO A 52 8.49 -16.34 -2.55
C PRO A 52 7.91 -17.75 -2.40
N GLY A 53 8.34 -18.67 -3.26
CA GLY A 53 7.74 -20.00 -3.38
C GLY A 53 7.76 -20.87 -2.10
N PHE A 54 8.64 -20.57 -1.13
CA PHE A 54 8.70 -21.29 0.13
C PHE A 54 7.59 -20.91 1.12
N VAL A 55 6.97 -19.73 0.97
CA VAL A 55 6.02 -19.19 1.96
C VAL A 55 4.78 -20.07 2.07
N GLY A 56 4.19 -20.45 0.93
CA GLY A 56 2.99 -21.29 0.89
C GLY A 56 3.17 -22.65 1.59
N PRO A 57 4.17 -23.47 1.21
CA PRO A 57 4.45 -24.75 1.85
C PRO A 57 4.70 -24.65 3.37
N VAL A 58 5.43 -23.63 3.83
CA VAL A 58 5.71 -23.42 5.26
C VAL A 58 4.44 -23.06 6.03
N LEU A 59 3.57 -22.20 5.49
CA LEU A 59 2.29 -21.92 6.14
C LEU A 59 1.40 -23.17 6.20
N ALA A 60 1.35 -23.94 5.11
CA ALA A 60 0.57 -25.17 5.05
C ALA A 60 1.02 -26.22 6.07
N SER A 61 2.34 -26.36 6.29
CA SER A 61 2.88 -27.31 7.28
C SER A 61 2.52 -26.94 8.73
N HIS A 62 2.18 -25.68 9.00
CA HIS A 62 1.88 -25.15 10.32
C HIS A 62 0.40 -24.75 10.51
N ILE A 63 -0.49 -25.11 9.58
CA ILE A 63 -1.88 -24.61 9.59
C ILE A 63 -2.65 -24.95 10.89
N ASN A 64 -2.34 -26.09 11.51
CA ASN A 64 -2.98 -26.53 12.75
C ASN A 64 -2.58 -25.69 13.97
N ASP A 65 -1.45 -24.98 13.91
CA ASP A 65 -0.94 -24.15 15.01
C ASP A 65 -1.75 -22.85 15.18
N PHE A 66 -2.52 -22.45 14.16
CA PHE A 66 -3.35 -21.23 14.14
C PHE A 66 -4.68 -21.35 14.89
N GLY A 67 -5.02 -22.54 15.42
CA GLY A 67 -6.27 -22.77 16.14
C GLY A 67 -6.29 -22.19 17.57
N ARG A 68 -5.15 -21.73 18.09
CA ARG A 68 -5.02 -21.16 19.44
C ARG A 68 -4.70 -19.68 19.36
N TYR A 69 -5.19 -18.93 20.35
CA TYR A 69 -4.86 -17.52 20.48
C TYR A 69 -3.35 -17.36 20.76
N PRO A 70 -2.61 -16.55 19.98
CA PRO A 70 -1.18 -16.41 20.14
C PRO A 70 -0.81 -15.63 21.39
N ILE A 71 0.35 -15.92 21.97
CA ILE A 71 0.90 -15.10 23.06
C ILE A 71 1.33 -13.74 22.52
N ALA A 72 1.09 -12.67 23.30
CA ALA A 72 1.33 -11.29 22.87
C ALA A 72 2.79 -11.03 22.44
N LYS A 73 3.76 -11.69 23.05
CA LYS A 73 5.19 -11.56 22.74
C LYS A 73 5.67 -12.36 21.51
N GLY A 74 4.78 -13.09 20.84
CA GLY A 74 5.13 -14.04 19.77
C GLY A 74 5.82 -15.32 20.28
N ILE A 75 6.04 -16.29 19.39
CA ILE A 75 6.74 -17.54 19.71
C ILE A 75 8.26 -17.32 19.80
N GLU A 76 8.95 -18.13 20.60
CA GLU A 76 10.41 -18.05 20.73
C GLU A 76 11.15 -18.21 19.37
N PRO A 77 10.79 -19.17 18.49
CA PRO A 77 11.46 -19.31 17.19
C PRO A 77 11.37 -18.04 16.31
N PHE A 78 10.23 -17.33 16.33
CA PHE A 78 10.07 -16.09 15.58
C PHE A 78 11.00 -14.99 16.12
N ARG A 79 11.06 -14.82 17.45
CA ARG A 79 11.94 -13.81 18.06
C ARG A 79 13.41 -14.08 17.75
N GLN A 80 13.84 -15.34 17.80
CA GLN A 80 15.21 -15.72 17.46
C GLN A 80 15.52 -15.47 15.97
N ALA A 81 14.61 -15.83 15.06
CA ALA A 81 14.77 -15.56 13.64
C ALA A 81 14.85 -14.06 13.32
N ALA A 82 13.99 -13.24 13.97
CA ALA A 82 14.03 -11.79 13.82
C ALA A 82 15.33 -11.19 14.37
N ALA A 83 15.80 -11.65 15.53
CA ALA A 83 17.06 -11.20 16.13
C ALA A 83 18.31 -11.61 15.33
N ALA A 84 18.24 -12.71 14.57
CA ALA A 84 19.31 -13.11 13.65
C ALA A 84 19.29 -12.35 12.32
N TRP A 85 18.16 -11.73 11.98
CA TRP A 85 18.00 -10.95 10.75
C TRP A 85 18.45 -9.50 10.89
N VAL A 86 18.13 -8.87 12.04
CA VAL A 86 18.59 -7.51 12.40
C VAL A 86 20.06 -7.53 12.76
#